data_AF-A0A961LVT2-F1
#
_entry.id   AF-A0A961LVT2-F1
#
_cell.length_a   1.000
_cell.length_b   1.000
_cell.length_c   1.000
_cell.angle_alpha   90.00
_cell.angle_beta   90.00
_cell.angle_gamma   90.00
#
_symmetry.space_group_name_H-M   'P 1'
#
loop_
_entity.id
_entity.type
_entity.pdbx_description
1 polymer ?
#
loop_
_entity_poly.entity_id
_entity_poly.type
_entity_poly.pdbx_seq_one_letter_code
_entity_poly.pdbx_strand_id
1 'polypeptide(L)'
;MRAIVLLLLLLAACTSRPVGSASVPSSLDRIAAECALLARAAEDMAATGAPADPGLREGCPGETARDARPLSRQTASLRAATGAALPPSVAAGTRAEAVFRRMLTRGVPVSVALRLVDDPAFAAAVR
;
A
#
# COMPACT_ATOMS: atom_id res chain seq x y z
N MET A 1 -35.09 49.51 16.88
CA MET A 1 -33.99 48.87 17.64
C MET A 1 -34.34 47.40 17.90
N ARG A 2 -34.09 46.50 16.94
CA ARG A 2 -34.42 45.06 17.10
C ARG A 2 -33.62 44.12 16.15
N ALA A 3 -32.57 44.64 15.50
CA ALA A 3 -31.88 43.96 14.39
C ALA A 3 -30.35 43.86 14.58
N ILE A 4 -29.84 43.96 15.82
CA ILE A 4 -28.38 43.91 16.10
C ILE A 4 -27.98 42.65 16.87
N VAL A 5 -28.93 41.91 17.46
CA VAL A 5 -28.62 40.79 18.38
C VAL A 5 -28.35 39.46 17.65
N LEU A 6 -28.71 39.30 16.37
CA LEU A 6 -28.54 38.02 15.67
C LEU A 6 -27.15 37.80 15.03
N LEU A 7 -26.27 38.81 14.99
CA LEU A 7 -25.00 38.72 14.24
C LEU A 7 -23.80 38.23 15.09
N LEU A 8 -23.95 38.10 16.41
CA LEU A 8 -22.83 37.80 17.33
C LEU A 8 -22.70 36.31 17.70
N LEU A 9 -23.55 35.42 17.18
CA LEU A 9 -23.54 33.99 17.51
C LEU A 9 -22.82 33.09 16.48
N LEU A 10 -22.21 33.66 15.44
CA LEU A 10 -21.60 32.89 14.34
C LEU A 10 -20.06 32.77 14.41
N LEU A 11 -19.40 33.22 15.48
CA LEU A 11 -17.94 33.36 15.54
C LEU A 11 -17.20 32.45 16.55
N ALA A 12 -17.84 31.43 17.12
CA ALA A 12 -17.23 30.61 18.19
C ALA A 12 -17.18 29.10 17.90
N ALA A 13 -16.88 28.69 16.67
CA ALA A 13 -16.61 27.28 16.34
C ALA A 13 -15.27 27.09 15.64
N CYS A 14 -14.20 27.76 16.12
CA CYS A 14 -12.85 27.23 15.95
C CYS A 14 -12.68 26.07 16.94
N THR A 15 -13.22 24.91 16.60
CA THR A 15 -12.90 23.66 17.27
C THR A 15 -11.43 23.36 16.98
N SER A 16 -10.58 23.73 17.94
CA SER A 16 -9.21 23.26 18.06
C SER A 16 -9.25 21.73 18.07
N ARG A 17 -9.15 21.12 16.90
CA ARG A 17 -9.07 19.68 16.74
C ARG A 17 -7.78 19.28 17.45
N PRO A 18 -7.82 18.52 18.56
CA PRO A 18 -6.60 18.03 19.16
C PRO A 18 -5.88 17.24 18.07
N VAL A 19 -4.65 17.65 17.76
CA VAL A 19 -3.75 16.88 16.90
C VAL A 19 -3.46 15.62 17.70
N GLY A 20 -4.30 14.60 17.54
CA GLY A 20 -4.10 13.31 18.18
C GLY A 20 -2.75 12.78 17.71
N SER A 21 -1.85 12.53 18.65
CA SER A 21 -0.59 11.85 18.37
C SER A 21 -0.89 10.60 17.57
N ALA A 22 -0.43 10.54 16.32
CA ALA A 22 -0.63 9.39 15.48
C ALA A 22 0.03 8.19 16.17
N SER A 23 -0.78 7.23 16.61
CA SER A 23 -0.28 5.98 17.20
C SER A 23 0.55 5.25 16.16
N VAL A 24 1.73 4.75 16.56
CA VAL A 24 2.54 3.89 15.70
C VAL A 24 1.70 2.66 15.31
N PRO A 25 1.58 2.31 14.01
CA PRO A 25 0.80 1.16 13.58
C PRO A 25 1.29 -0.14 14.22
N SER A 26 0.36 -1.02 14.59
CA SER A 26 0.72 -2.35 15.08
C SER A 26 1.34 -3.21 13.94
N SER A 27 1.94 -4.35 14.30
CA SER A 27 2.38 -5.32 13.28
C SER A 27 1.20 -5.85 12.45
N LEU A 28 0.04 -6.06 13.08
CA LEU A 28 -1.17 -6.52 12.40
C LEU A 28 -1.68 -5.49 11.39
N ASP A 29 -1.71 -4.20 11.75
CA ASP A 29 -2.15 -3.12 10.86
C ASP A 29 -1.24 -3.02 9.63
N ARG A 30 0.07 -3.17 9.83
CA ARG A 30 1.06 -3.18 8.76
C ARG A 30 0.87 -4.35 7.80
N ILE A 31 0.60 -5.54 8.32
CA ILE A 31 0.28 -6.72 7.49
C ILE A 31 -1.01 -6.48 6.72
N ALA A 32 -2.06 -5.98 7.37
CA ALA A 32 -3.34 -5.70 6.72
C ALA A 32 -3.19 -4.68 5.57
N ALA A 33 -2.43 -3.60 5.79
CA ALA A 33 -2.17 -2.59 4.76
C ALA A 33 -1.38 -3.16 3.57
N GLU A 34 -0.35 -3.97 3.82
CA GLU A 34 0.40 -4.65 2.75
C GLU A 34 -0.48 -5.65 1.98
N CYS A 35 -1.39 -6.36 2.66
CA CYS A 35 -2.35 -7.24 2.03
C CYS A 35 -3.38 -6.50 1.16
N ALA A 36 -3.82 -5.32 1.60
CA ALA A 36 -4.69 -4.46 0.80
C ALA A 36 -3.97 -3.95 -0.47
N LEU A 37 -2.70 -3.56 -0.35
CA LEU A 37 -1.85 -3.21 -1.49
C LEU A 37 -1.72 -4.38 -2.49
N LEU A 38 -1.48 -5.60 -2.02
CA LEU A 38 -1.39 -6.78 -2.88
C LEU A 38 -2.72 -7.14 -3.55
N ALA A 39 -3.86 -6.92 -2.88
CA ALA A 39 -5.18 -7.04 -3.50
C ALA A 39 -5.36 -6.01 -4.62
N ARG A 40 -4.98 -4.75 -4.38
CA ARG A 40 -4.98 -3.70 -5.40
C ARG A 40 -4.10 -4.03 -6.59
N ALA A 41 -2.91 -4.60 -6.35
CA ALA A 41 -2.05 -5.08 -7.42
C ALA A 41 -2.69 -6.20 -8.25
N ALA A 42 -3.41 -7.13 -7.62
CA ALA A 42 -4.13 -8.19 -8.31
C ALA A 42 -5.23 -7.64 -9.22
N GLU A 43 -5.98 -6.64 -8.76
CA GLU A 43 -7.00 -5.92 -9.55
C GLU A 43 -6.38 -5.24 -10.78
N ASP A 44 -5.30 -4.49 -10.57
CA ASP A 44 -4.56 -3.80 -11.64
C ASP A 44 -4.02 -4.78 -12.69
N MET A 45 -3.48 -5.92 -12.24
CA MET A 45 -2.99 -7.00 -13.09
C MET A 45 -4.12 -7.62 -13.92
N ALA A 46 -5.25 -7.95 -13.28
CA ALA A 46 -6.43 -8.48 -13.95
C ALA A 46 -6.99 -7.49 -14.99
N ALA A 47 -7.02 -6.19 -14.68
CA ALA A 47 -7.46 -5.14 -15.61
C ALA A 47 -6.60 -5.05 -16.88
N THR A 48 -5.35 -5.52 -16.83
CA THR A 48 -4.43 -5.58 -17.99
C THR A 48 -4.43 -6.93 -18.71
N GLY A 49 -5.34 -7.85 -18.35
CA GLY A 49 -5.44 -9.17 -18.97
C GLY A 49 -4.37 -10.18 -18.50
N ALA A 50 -3.63 -9.86 -17.43
CA ALA A 50 -2.59 -10.72 -16.86
C ALA A 50 -2.91 -11.01 -15.39
N PRO A 51 -3.90 -11.86 -15.07
CA PRO A 51 -4.33 -12.10 -13.70
C PRO A 51 -3.17 -12.55 -12.81
N ALA A 52 -3.20 -12.14 -11.54
CA ALA A 52 -2.21 -12.52 -10.55
C ALA A 52 -2.24 -14.03 -10.26
N ASP A 53 -1.08 -14.56 -9.87
CA ASP A 53 -1.01 -15.91 -9.31
C ASP A 53 -1.81 -15.97 -7.99
N PRO A 54 -2.53 -17.08 -7.70
CA PRO A 54 -3.28 -17.21 -6.46
C PRO A 54 -2.42 -17.00 -5.20
N GLY A 55 -1.12 -17.34 -5.24
CA GLY A 55 -0.20 -17.15 -4.14
C GLY A 55 0.31 -15.73 -3.93
N LEU A 56 -0.10 -14.75 -4.75
CA LEU A 56 0.31 -13.34 -4.61
C LEU A 56 0.11 -12.84 -3.16
N ARG A 57 -1.03 -13.21 -2.56
CA ARG A 57 -1.44 -12.81 -1.19
C ARG A 57 -1.09 -13.85 -0.12
N GLU A 58 -0.21 -14.81 -0.40
CA GLU A 58 0.22 -15.81 0.58
C GLU A 58 0.73 -15.14 1.88
N GLY A 59 0.24 -15.58 3.03
CA GLY A 59 0.58 -15.01 4.34
C GLY A 59 -0.29 -13.85 4.79
N CYS A 60 -1.25 -13.41 3.96
CA CYS A 60 -2.30 -12.51 4.40
C CYS A 60 -3.32 -13.23 5.30
N PRO A 61 -3.94 -12.54 6.29
CA PRO A 61 -4.97 -13.13 7.14
C PRO A 61 -6.12 -13.71 6.30
N GLY A 62 -6.45 -14.97 6.53
CA GLY A 62 -7.52 -15.69 5.81
C GLY A 62 -7.09 -16.28 4.46
N GLU A 63 -5.92 -15.97 3.94
CA GLU A 63 -5.42 -16.53 2.68
C GLU A 63 -4.73 -17.89 2.91
N THR A 64 -5.21 -18.91 2.21
CA THR A 64 -4.64 -20.27 2.25
C THR A 64 -3.88 -20.64 0.98
N ALA A 65 -4.05 -19.85 -0.09
CA ALA A 65 -3.34 -20.04 -1.34
C ALA A 65 -1.83 -19.87 -1.12
N ARG A 66 -1.07 -20.77 -1.75
CA ARG A 66 0.39 -20.77 -1.75
C ARG A 66 0.88 -20.36 -3.13
N ASP A 67 2.08 -19.81 -3.20
CA ASP A 67 2.77 -19.58 -4.47
C ASP A 67 3.05 -20.93 -5.17
N ALA A 68 2.22 -21.23 -6.17
CA ALA A 68 2.31 -22.45 -6.96
C ALA A 68 3.09 -22.23 -8.26
N ARG A 69 3.71 -21.06 -8.45
CA ARG A 69 4.50 -20.78 -9.66
C ARG A 69 5.69 -21.74 -9.73
N PRO A 70 6.10 -22.17 -10.92
CA PRO A 70 7.34 -22.94 -11.08
C PRO A 70 8.54 -22.22 -10.45
N LEU A 71 9.46 -22.96 -9.85
CA LEU A 71 10.65 -22.39 -9.18
C LEU A 71 11.46 -21.44 -10.08
N SER A 72 11.49 -21.71 -11.39
CA SER A 72 12.11 -20.82 -12.38
C SER A 72 11.48 -19.43 -12.42
N ARG A 73 10.15 -19.33 -12.32
CA ARG A 73 9.42 -18.04 -12.25
C ARG A 73 9.58 -17.35 -10.90
N GLN A 74 9.61 -18.10 -9.81
CA GLN A 74 9.88 -17.53 -8.48
C GLN A 74 11.28 -16.92 -8.43
N THR A 75 12.29 -17.66 -8.91
CA THR A 75 13.68 -17.18 -9.01
C THR A 75 13.81 -15.98 -9.95
N ALA A 76 13.09 -15.97 -11.07
CA ALA A 76 13.07 -14.83 -11.98
C ALA A 76 12.46 -13.58 -11.32
N SER A 77 11.38 -13.75 -10.55
CA SER A 77 10.74 -12.66 -9.79
C SER A 77 11.68 -12.10 -8.74
N LEU A 78 12.38 -12.97 -8.00
CA LEU A 78 13.40 -12.55 -7.04
C LEU A 78 14.54 -11.77 -7.71
N ARG A 79 15.06 -12.25 -8.85
CA ARG A 79 16.12 -11.55 -9.59
C ARG A 79 15.64 -10.18 -10.09
N ALA A 80 14.43 -10.11 -10.64
CA ALA A 80 13.81 -8.86 -11.05
C ALA A 80 13.62 -7.91 -9.86
N ALA A 81 13.17 -8.44 -8.73
CA ALA A 81 13.01 -7.69 -7.49
C ALA A 81 14.35 -7.11 -7.03
N THR A 82 15.44 -7.87 -7.00
CA THR A 82 16.76 -7.36 -6.60
C THR A 82 17.34 -6.36 -7.61
N GLY A 83 17.13 -6.58 -8.91
CA GLY A 83 17.73 -5.78 -9.98
C GLY A 83 16.95 -4.52 -10.39
N ALA A 84 15.69 -4.37 -9.98
CA ALA A 84 14.89 -3.20 -10.34
C ALA A 84 15.49 -1.89 -9.78
N ALA A 85 15.46 -0.82 -10.56
CA ALA A 85 15.72 0.51 -10.02
C ALA A 85 14.61 0.90 -9.03
N LEU A 86 14.98 1.53 -7.92
CA LEU A 86 13.99 2.12 -7.03
C LEU A 86 13.39 3.37 -7.70
N PRO A 87 12.06 3.58 -7.64
CA PRO A 87 11.47 4.83 -8.08
C PRO A 87 11.94 5.99 -7.18
N PRO A 88 11.96 7.24 -7.68
CA PRO A 88 12.49 8.38 -6.93
C PRO A 88 11.82 8.63 -5.56
N SER A 89 10.55 8.24 -5.41
CA SER A 89 9.78 8.35 -4.16
C SER A 89 10.08 7.25 -3.14
N VAL A 90 10.87 6.22 -3.50
CA VAL A 90 11.23 5.09 -2.62
C VAL A 90 12.71 5.17 -2.28
N ALA A 91 13.00 5.52 -1.03
CA ALA A 91 14.36 5.58 -0.51
C ALA A 91 14.91 4.18 -0.17
N ALA A 92 16.18 3.94 -0.48
CA ALA A 92 16.88 2.70 -0.13
C ALA A 92 17.01 2.51 1.39
N GLY A 93 16.99 1.25 1.85
CA GLY A 93 17.08 0.88 3.26
C GLY A 93 15.81 1.14 4.07
N THR A 94 14.71 1.56 3.43
CA THR A 94 13.46 1.90 4.12
C THR A 94 12.42 0.78 4.01
N ARG A 95 11.36 0.91 4.82
CA ARG A 95 10.16 0.06 4.69
C ARG A 95 9.53 0.16 3.30
N ALA A 96 9.58 1.34 2.66
CA ALA A 96 9.07 1.52 1.31
C ALA A 96 9.82 0.67 0.28
N GLU A 97 11.14 0.59 0.39
CA GLU A 97 11.92 -0.35 -0.44
C GLU A 97 11.47 -1.79 -0.18
N ALA A 98 11.37 -2.20 1.10
CA ALA A 98 11.00 -3.57 1.43
C ALA A 98 9.63 -3.97 0.84
N VAL A 99 8.63 -3.09 0.92
CA VAL A 99 7.30 -3.31 0.34
C VAL A 99 7.36 -3.34 -1.19
N PHE A 100 8.06 -2.40 -1.82
CA PHE A 100 8.23 -2.37 -3.28
C PHE A 100 8.90 -3.66 -3.80
N ARG A 101 9.99 -4.08 -3.17
CA ARG A 101 10.71 -5.33 -3.52
C ARG A 101 9.82 -6.56 -3.29
N ARG A 102 9.01 -6.58 -2.23
CA ARG A 102 8.12 -7.72 -1.95
C ARG A 102 7.03 -7.85 -3.01
N MET A 103 6.44 -6.76 -3.50
CA MET A 103 5.50 -6.82 -4.63
C MET A 103 6.14 -7.56 -5.81
N LEU A 104 7.37 -7.17 -6.20
CA LEU A 104 8.08 -7.79 -7.32
C LEU A 104 8.39 -9.27 -7.06
N THR A 105 8.88 -9.64 -5.88
CA THR A 105 9.16 -11.04 -5.51
C THR A 105 7.89 -11.90 -5.55
N ARG A 106 6.74 -11.34 -5.15
CA ARG A 106 5.43 -12.02 -5.25
C ARG A 106 4.83 -12.05 -6.67
N GLY A 107 5.56 -11.53 -7.66
CA GLY A 107 5.19 -11.64 -9.07
C GLY A 107 4.42 -10.46 -9.63
N VAL A 108 4.28 -9.35 -8.89
CA VAL A 108 3.74 -8.11 -9.45
C VAL A 108 4.73 -7.58 -10.50
N PRO A 109 4.30 -7.31 -11.75
CA PRO A 109 5.17 -6.74 -12.76
C PRO A 109 5.71 -5.36 -12.34
N VAL A 110 6.94 -5.02 -12.74
CA VAL A 110 7.57 -3.74 -12.40
C VAL A 110 6.71 -2.53 -12.80
N SER A 111 6.08 -2.58 -13.97
CA SER A 111 5.19 -1.51 -14.44
C SER A 111 3.99 -1.28 -13.52
N VAL A 112 3.41 -2.35 -12.97
CA VAL A 112 2.29 -2.26 -12.01
C VAL A 112 2.81 -1.73 -10.68
N ALA A 113 3.91 -2.29 -10.16
CA ALA A 113 4.51 -1.85 -8.91
C ALA A 113 4.89 -0.36 -8.93
N LEU A 114 5.43 0.15 -10.04
CA LEU A 114 5.79 1.57 -10.20
C LEU A 114 4.56 2.48 -10.09
N ARG A 115 3.42 2.12 -10.69
CA ARG A 115 2.18 2.90 -10.56
C ARG A 115 1.65 2.89 -9.13
N LEU A 116 1.75 1.73 -8.46
CA LEU A 116 1.24 1.57 -7.10
C LEU A 116 2.04 2.34 -6.05
N VAL A 117 3.29 2.72 -6.31
CA VAL A 117 4.06 3.52 -5.36
C VAL A 117 3.39 4.86 -5.06
N ASP A 118 2.64 5.41 -6.01
CA ASP A 118 1.88 6.66 -5.82
C ASP A 118 0.43 6.39 -5.32
N ASP A 119 0.04 5.14 -5.12
CA ASP A 119 -1.29 4.75 -4.65
C ASP A 119 -1.43 4.91 -3.12
N PRO A 120 -2.60 5.37 -2.62
CA PRO A 120 -2.87 5.45 -1.18
C PRO A 120 -2.63 4.16 -0.40
N ALA A 121 -2.84 2.98 -1.01
CA ALA A 121 -2.58 1.70 -0.39
C ALA A 121 -1.09 1.47 -0.12
N PHE A 122 -0.21 1.93 -1.02
CA PHE A 122 1.23 1.90 -0.78
C PHE A 122 1.63 2.85 0.33
N ALA A 123 1.11 4.08 0.31
CA ALA A 123 1.31 5.05 1.38
C ALA A 123 0.81 4.55 2.76
N ALA A 124 -0.18 3.65 2.81
CA ALA A 124 -0.60 2.99 4.04
C ALA A 124 0.35 1.85 4.43
N ALA A 125 0.79 1.03 3.46
CA ALA A 125 1.65 -0.12 3.70
C ALA A 125 3.06 0.25 4.21
N VAL A 126 3.57 1.44 3.86
CA VAL A 126 4.94 1.88 4.21
C VAL A 126 5.05 2.68 5.49
N ARG A 127 3.93 2.99 6.15
CA ARG A 127 3.92 3.54 7.52
C ARG A 127 4.35 2.49 8.54
#